data_AF-A0A7S2TVF2-F1
#
_entry.id   AF-A0A7S2TVF2-F1
#
_cell.length_a   1.000
_cell.length_b   1.000
_cell.length_c   1.000
_cell.angle_alpha   90.00
_cell.angle_beta   90.00
_cell.angle_gamma   90.00
#
_symmetry.space_group_name_H-M   'P 1'
#
loop_
_entity.id
_entity.type
_entity.pdbx_description
1 polymer ?
#
loop_
_entity_poly.entity_id
_entity_poly.type
_entity_poly.pdbx_seq_one_letter_code
_entity_poly.pdbx_strand_id
1 'polypeptide(L)'
;DPTLVPDSTIFPYHSVGHLTAGCTATLVGPRIIISAAHCFYNTLTDQYYQEQSFCPGTNNGHFTYGCFALERWEITSEYVAHSSYSPDHDFAVAVLQQSPGLSFWGVKATLQDTPDA
;
A
#
# COMPACT_ATOMS: atom_id res chain seq x y z
N ASP A 1 -14.83 12.01 -15.70
CA ASP A 1 -14.04 11.27 -16.71
C ASP A 1 -12.62 11.15 -16.18
N PRO A 2 -12.06 9.93 -16.02
CA PRO A 2 -10.70 9.77 -15.54
C PRO A 2 -9.68 10.31 -16.56
N THR A 3 -8.67 11.02 -16.08
CA THR A 3 -7.52 11.47 -16.87
C THR A 3 -6.25 10.83 -16.32
N LEU A 4 -5.23 10.67 -17.18
CA LEU A 4 -3.93 10.21 -16.73
C LEU A 4 -3.28 11.23 -15.80
N VAL A 5 -2.59 10.73 -14.78
CA VAL A 5 -1.76 11.56 -13.90
C VAL A 5 -0.54 12.02 -14.72
N PRO A 6 -0.35 13.34 -14.92
CA PRO A 6 0.74 13.84 -15.75
C PRO A 6 2.11 13.66 -15.09
N ASP A 7 2.17 13.74 -13.76
CA ASP A 7 3.38 13.56 -12.98
C ASP A 7 3.06 12.81 -11.68
N SER A 8 3.54 11.56 -11.59
CA SER A 8 3.34 10.71 -10.41
C SER A 8 4.44 10.86 -9.36
N THR A 9 5.38 11.80 -9.56
CA THR A 9 6.50 12.03 -8.65
C THR A 9 6.21 13.14 -7.62
N ILE A 10 5.14 13.89 -7.82
CA ILE A 10 4.70 14.97 -6.94
C ILE A 10 3.57 14.51 -6.00
N PHE A 11 3.44 15.18 -4.86
CA PHE A 11 2.31 14.96 -3.97
C PHE A 11 1.01 15.49 -4.62
N PRO A 12 -0.13 14.78 -4.47
CA PRO A 12 -0.31 13.54 -3.70
C PRO A 12 0.03 12.25 -4.46
N TYR A 13 0.27 12.34 -5.77
CA TYR A 13 0.35 11.18 -6.66
C TYR A 13 1.48 10.21 -6.33
N HIS A 14 2.63 10.66 -5.84
CA HIS A 14 3.70 9.73 -5.43
C HIS A 14 3.32 8.85 -4.23
N SER A 15 2.31 9.23 -3.45
CA SER A 15 1.87 8.45 -2.30
C SER A 15 0.85 7.38 -2.70
N VAL A 16 0.25 7.52 -3.88
CA VAL A 16 -0.68 6.53 -4.43
C VAL A 16 0.10 5.54 -5.27
N GLY A 17 -0.22 4.25 -5.16
CA GLY A 17 0.54 3.21 -5.83
C GLY A 17 -0.22 1.95 -6.10
N HIS A 18 0.38 1.11 -6.95
CA HIS A 18 -0.15 -0.18 -7.34
C HIS A 18 0.22 -1.26 -6.31
N LEU A 19 -0.75 -2.08 -5.92
CA LEU A 19 -0.49 -3.35 -5.25
C LEU A 19 -0.44 -4.46 -6.29
N THR A 20 0.58 -5.31 -6.23
CA THR A 20 0.78 -6.42 -7.20
C THR A 20 -0.40 -7.39 -7.30
N ALA A 21 -1.29 -7.42 -6.31
CA ALA A 21 -2.56 -8.14 -6.34
C ALA A 21 -3.63 -7.52 -7.29
N GLY A 22 -3.32 -6.44 -8.01
CA GLY A 22 -4.27 -5.77 -8.91
C GLY A 22 -5.06 -4.64 -8.23
N CYS A 23 -4.59 -4.14 -7.09
CA CYS A 23 -5.26 -3.09 -6.32
C CYS A 23 -4.47 -1.77 -6.33
N THR A 24 -5.03 -0.77 -5.66
CA THR A 24 -4.39 0.52 -5.39
C THR A 24 -4.30 0.72 -3.88
N ALA A 25 -3.19 1.30 -3.40
CA ALA A 25 -3.03 1.70 -2.01
C ALA A 25 -2.45 3.11 -1.91
N THR A 26 -2.53 3.70 -0.72
CA THR A 26 -1.93 5.01 -0.42
C THR A 26 -0.99 4.91 0.77
N LEU A 27 0.23 5.42 0.61
CA LEU A 27 1.22 5.58 1.68
C LEU A 27 0.81 6.73 2.60
N VAL A 28 0.60 6.44 3.89
CA VAL A 28 0.13 7.39 4.92
C VAL A 28 1.13 7.58 6.06
N GLY A 29 2.26 6.89 6.00
CA GLY A 29 3.36 7.01 6.94
C GLY A 29 4.65 6.42 6.35
N PRO A 30 5.78 6.43 7.07
CA PRO A 30 7.06 5.99 6.51
C PRO A 30 7.05 4.58 5.91
N ARG A 31 6.21 3.68 6.44
CA ARG A 31 6.07 2.28 6.02
C ARG A 31 4.61 1.83 5.99
N ILE A 32 3.65 2.73 6.18
CA ILE A 32 2.24 2.38 6.39
C ILE A 32 1.44 2.74 5.14
N ILE A 33 0.72 1.77 4.59
CA ILE A 33 -0.22 1.97 3.49
C ILE A 33 -1.64 1.65 3.92
N ILE A 34 -2.62 2.30 3.28
CA ILE A 34 -4.05 1.98 3.41
C ILE A 34 -4.57 1.50 2.05
N SER A 35 -5.39 0.45 2.06
CA SER A 35 -6.08 -0.10 0.90
C SER A 35 -7.42 -0.73 1.35
N ALA A 36 -8.15 -1.33 0.41
CA ALA A 36 -9.33 -2.13 0.71
C ALA A 36 -8.95 -3.48 1.34
N ALA A 37 -9.81 -4.03 2.19
CA ALA A 37 -9.59 -5.32 2.84
C ALA A 37 -9.64 -6.47 1.83
N HIS A 38 -10.53 -6.37 0.83
CA HIS A 38 -10.63 -7.35 -0.24
C HIS A 38 -9.36 -7.46 -1.09
N CYS A 39 -8.45 -6.48 -1.02
CA CYS A 39 -7.15 -6.56 -1.69
C CYS A 39 -6.16 -7.49 -0.97
N PHE A 40 -6.42 -7.84 0.29
CA PHE A 40 -5.56 -8.70 1.09
C PHE A 40 -6.21 -10.03 1.47
N TYR A 41 -7.55 -10.09 1.48
CA TYR A 41 -8.29 -11.29 1.88
C TYR A 41 -9.52 -11.55 1.01
N ASN A 42 -9.65 -12.79 0.56
CA ASN A 42 -10.79 -13.26 -0.22
C ASN A 42 -11.78 -14.02 0.70
N THR A 43 -12.92 -13.40 0.98
CA THR A 43 -13.98 -13.95 1.83
C THR A 43 -14.65 -15.20 1.27
N LEU A 44 -14.60 -15.42 -0.05
CA LEU A 44 -15.22 -16.59 -0.69
C LEU A 44 -14.38 -17.86 -0.54
N THR A 45 -13.05 -17.70 -0.47
CA THR A 45 -12.10 -18.81 -0.35
C THR A 45 -11.48 -18.91 1.03
N ASP A 46 -11.75 -17.96 1.93
CA ASP A 46 -11.14 -17.84 3.25
C ASP A 46 -9.59 -17.85 3.18
N GLN A 47 -9.04 -17.03 2.27
CA GLN A 47 -7.60 -17.01 2.00
C GLN A 47 -7.06 -15.59 1.90
N TYR A 48 -5.88 -15.40 2.49
CA TYR A 48 -5.07 -14.20 2.30
C TYR A 48 -4.26 -14.29 1.01
N TYR A 49 -4.17 -13.18 0.29
CA TYR A 49 -3.24 -13.04 -0.82
C TYR A 49 -1.81 -12.93 -0.29
N GLN A 50 -0.95 -13.87 -0.66
CA GLN A 50 0.43 -13.92 -0.24
C GLN A 50 1.33 -13.03 -1.12
N GLU A 51 2.49 -12.64 -0.57
CA GLU A 51 3.61 -12.05 -1.32
C GLU A 51 3.25 -10.81 -2.16
N GLN A 52 2.65 -9.81 -1.51
CA GLN A 52 2.33 -8.55 -2.17
C GLN A 52 3.47 -7.53 -2.09
N SER A 53 3.55 -6.69 -3.11
CA SER A 53 4.39 -5.49 -3.11
C SER A 53 3.57 -4.25 -3.45
N PHE A 54 3.95 -3.13 -2.87
CA PHE A 54 3.41 -1.81 -3.15
C PHE A 54 4.40 -1.00 -3.99
N CYS A 55 3.95 -0.50 -5.14
CA CYS A 55 4.73 0.31 -6.06
C CYS A 55 4.16 1.75 -6.06
N PRO A 56 4.72 2.68 -5.26
CA PRO A 56 4.24 4.07 -5.23
C PRO A 56 4.54 4.81 -6.54
N GLY A 57 3.69 5.79 -6.85
CA GLY A 57 3.88 6.67 -8.01
C GLY A 57 3.87 5.94 -9.36
N THR A 58 3.19 4.79 -9.45
CA THR A 58 3.07 4.07 -10.72
C THR A 58 2.39 4.95 -11.76
N ASN A 59 3.02 5.08 -12.93
CA ASN A 59 2.45 5.82 -14.04
C ASN A 59 2.69 5.08 -15.35
N ASN A 60 1.62 4.77 -16.07
CA ASN A 60 1.68 4.07 -17.36
C ASN A 60 2.55 2.80 -17.33
N GLY A 61 2.46 2.01 -16.24
CA GLY A 61 3.25 0.79 -16.03
C GLY A 61 4.69 1.00 -15.56
N HIS A 62 5.14 2.25 -15.35
CA HIS A 62 6.46 2.55 -14.82
C HIS A 62 6.44 2.69 -13.29
N PHE A 63 7.37 2.00 -12.62
CA PHE A 63 7.54 2.00 -11.17
C PHE A 63 8.72 2.89 -10.76
N THR A 64 8.54 4.22 -10.85
CA THR A 64 9.62 5.22 -10.64
C THR A 64 10.36 5.06 -9.32
N TYR A 65 9.68 4.64 -8.25
CA TYR A 65 10.24 4.46 -6.92
C TYR A 65 10.58 3.00 -6.58
N GLY A 66 10.41 2.08 -7.54
CA GLY A 66 10.44 0.65 -7.29
C GLY A 66 9.20 0.14 -6.54
N CYS A 67 9.28 -1.12 -6.12
CA CYS A 67 8.21 -1.80 -5.38
C CYS A 67 8.74 -2.30 -4.04
N PHE A 68 7.90 -2.24 -3.02
CA PHE A 68 8.25 -2.52 -1.64
C PHE A 68 7.39 -3.67 -1.14
N ALA A 69 8.03 -4.76 -0.74
CA ALA A 69 7.34 -5.92 -0.20
C ALA A 69 6.58 -5.55 1.08
N LEU A 70 5.40 -6.14 1.26
CA LEU A 70 4.67 -6.07 2.51
C LEU A 70 5.34 -6.97 3.56
N GLU A 71 5.43 -6.47 4.79
CA GLU A 71 5.81 -7.23 5.98
C GLU A 71 4.58 -7.92 6.58
N ARG A 72 3.49 -7.16 6.74
CA ARG A 72 2.22 -7.65 7.28
C ARG A 72 1.05 -6.76 6.88
N TRP A 73 -0.15 -7.26 7.05
CA TRP A 73 -1.41 -6.54 6.90
C TRP A 73 -2.28 -6.72 8.15
N GLU A 74 -3.09 -5.71 8.43
CA GLU A 74 -4.05 -5.67 9.52
C GLU A 74 -5.42 -5.45 8.88
N ILE A 75 -6.29 -6.46 9.00
CA ILE A 75 -7.66 -6.44 8.48
C ILE A 75 -8.61 -6.54 9.67
N THR A 76 -9.73 -5.85 9.61
CA THR A 76 -10.75 -5.93 10.65
C THR A 76 -11.26 -7.37 10.80
N SER A 77 -11.45 -7.81 12.05
CA SER A 77 -12.04 -9.12 12.33
C SER A 77 -13.43 -9.27 11.72
N GLU A 78 -14.15 -8.16 11.62
CA GLU A 78 -15.47 -8.05 11.03
C GLU A 78 -15.40 -8.42 9.55
N TYR A 79 -14.49 -7.85 8.76
CA TYR A 79 -14.38 -8.21 7.34
C TYR A 79 -14.08 -9.70 7.14
N VAL A 80 -13.17 -10.27 7.94
CA VAL A 80 -12.78 -11.70 7.88
C VAL A 80 -13.92 -12.62 8.32
N ALA A 81 -14.74 -12.21 9.29
CA ALA A 81 -15.83 -13.03 9.80
C ALA A 81 -17.04 -13.13 8.84
N HIS A 82 -17.13 -12.27 7.83
CA HIS A 82 -18.23 -12.34 6.85
C HIS A 82 -17.94 -13.40 5.79
N SER A 83 -18.94 -14.27 5.54
CA SER A 83 -18.89 -15.29 4.47
C SER A 83 -19.04 -14.70 3.05
N SER A 84 -19.17 -13.39 2.94
CA SER A 84 -19.32 -12.64 1.69
C SER A 84 -18.74 -11.25 1.85
N TYR A 85 -18.52 -10.56 0.74
CA TYR A 85 -18.06 -9.17 0.72
C TYR A 85 -18.83 -8.28 1.70
N SER A 86 -18.11 -7.55 2.56
CA SER A 86 -18.68 -6.65 3.59
C SER A 86 -18.16 -5.22 3.37
N PRO A 87 -18.94 -4.34 2.70
CA PRO A 87 -18.47 -3.00 2.31
C PRO A 87 -18.16 -2.09 3.50
N ASP A 88 -18.88 -2.24 4.62
CA ASP A 88 -18.70 -1.39 5.81
C ASP A 88 -17.37 -1.62 6.53
N HIS A 89 -16.69 -2.73 6.21
CA HIS A 89 -15.43 -3.15 6.81
C HIS A 89 -14.33 -3.35 5.77
N ASP A 90 -14.53 -2.90 4.52
CA ASP A 90 -13.62 -3.10 3.40
C ASP A 90 -12.44 -2.11 3.40
N PHE A 91 -11.70 -2.08 4.51
CA PHE A 91 -10.48 -1.32 4.66
C PHE A 91 -9.44 -2.10 5.45
N ALA A 92 -8.18 -1.86 5.11
CA ALA A 92 -7.05 -2.50 5.74
C ALA A 92 -5.83 -1.58 5.76
N VAL A 93 -4.96 -1.83 6.73
CA VAL A 93 -3.65 -1.20 6.83
C VAL A 93 -2.60 -2.24 6.54
N ALA A 94 -1.54 -1.91 5.82
CA ALA A 94 -0.40 -2.78 5.67
C ALA A 94 0.92 -2.06 5.95
N VAL A 95 1.91 -2.83 6.39
CA VAL A 95 3.25 -2.36 6.72
C VAL A 95 4.22 -2.87 5.67
N LEU A 96 5.00 -1.97 5.08
CA LEU A 96 6.07 -2.29 4.12
C LEU A 96 7.32 -2.74 4.86
N GLN A 97 8.09 -3.67 4.32
CA GLN A 97 9.37 -4.14 4.92
C GLN A 97 10.38 -3.00 5.10
N GLN A 98 10.41 -2.06 4.16
CA GLN A 98 11.30 -0.90 4.19
C GLN A 98 10.55 0.37 3.79
N SER A 99 11.06 1.52 4.22
CA SER A 99 10.48 2.81 3.84
C SER A 99 10.81 3.14 2.38
N PRO A 100 9.84 3.63 1.59
CA PRO A 100 10.12 4.19 0.26
C PRO A 100 10.96 5.48 0.27
N GLY A 101 11.25 6.07 1.44
CA GLY A 101 11.95 7.35 1.55
C GLY A 101 11.14 8.55 1.02
N LEU A 102 9.84 8.34 0.78
CA LEU A 102 8.94 9.37 0.27
C LEU A 102 8.48 10.28 1.41
N SER A 103 8.52 11.58 1.16
CA SER A 103 8.14 12.58 2.14
C SER A 103 6.62 12.79 2.10
N PHE A 104 5.90 12.31 3.12
CA PHE A 104 4.44 12.48 3.21
C PHE A 104 4.01 13.91 3.61
N TRP A 105 4.94 14.78 4.00
CA TRP A 105 4.67 16.18 4.43
C TRP A 105 5.85 17.15 4.17
N GLY A 106 6.67 16.92 3.13
CA GLY A 106 7.95 17.64 2.98
C GLY A 106 9.00 17.28 4.04
N VAL A 107 8.70 16.33 4.93
CA VAL A 107 9.67 15.73 5.84
C VAL A 107 10.35 14.57 5.14
N LYS A 108 11.62 14.76 4.75
CA LYS A 108 12.49 13.66 4.36
C LYS A 108 12.75 12.80 5.59
N ALA A 109 12.22 11.59 5.62
CA ALA A 109 12.69 10.59 6.58
C ALA A 109 14.10 10.17 6.13
N THR A 110 15.12 10.90 6.56
CA THR A 110 16.51 10.44 6.44
C THR A 110 16.68 9.36 7.50
N LEU A 111 16.67 8.09 7.08
CA LEU A 111 17.14 7.00 7.94
C LEU A 111 18.62 7.22 8.14
N GLN A 112 19.00 7.62 9.35
CA GLN A 112 20.38 7.59 9.81
C GLN A 112 20.58 6.19 10.39
N ASP A 113 20.91 5.23 9.54
CA ASP A 113 21.41 3.93 9.98
C ASP A 113 22.79 4.15 10.59
N THR A 114 22.85 4.35 11.91
CA THR A 114 24.07 4.08 12.67
C THR A 114 23.97 2.64 13.17
N PRO A 115 24.85 1.72 12.77
CA PRO A 115 24.93 0.42 13.42
C PRO A 115 25.40 0.62 14.87
N ASP A 116 24.69 0.02 15.81
CA ASP A 116 25.11 -0.06 17.21
C ASP A 116 26.50 -0.72 17.27
N ALA A 117 27.45 0.00 17.86
CA ALA A 117 28.80 -0.47 18.15
C ALA A 117 28.89 -1.04 19.57
#